data_AF-A0A7C2E9M7-F1
#
_entry.id   AF-A0A7C2E9M7-F1
#
_cell.length_a   1.000
_cell.length_b   1.000
_cell.length_c   1.000
_cell.angle_alpha   90.00
_cell.angle_beta   90.00
_cell.angle_gamma   90.00
#
_symmetry.space_group_name_H-M   'P 1'
#
loop_
_entity.id
_entity.type
_entity.pdbx_description
1 polymer ?
#
loop_
_entity_poly.entity_id
_entity_poly.type
_entity_poly.pdbx_seq_one_letter_code
_entity_poly.pdbx_strand_id
1 'polypeptide(L)'
;PEGAVDRLLEEAAANPPIAEAADEYETTHRLWRICEPAIVSRIREQMAPKKLLIADGHHRYETALEFARENPGLEAARWVMMTFVNMHSPGLKVLATHRLVSGLAPGRVRRLLEQLAARFRLEELESPEELRRRWESPAGATARIGIALRDPERLYLLEIPRTPGLLDVAFLHQELLGRILGIGEEDIREQRYLSYVRELEAAFRRLDRGDADVAFLLEPATVDQVAEVAFSGGVMPQKSTDFYPKLLSGLTIYRLEDGL
;
A
#
# COMPACT_ATOMS: atom_id res chain seq x y z
N PRO A 1 -10.40 9.27 -17.29
CA PRO A 1 -9.75 10.61 -17.33
C PRO A 1 -9.23 10.93 -18.73
N GLU A 2 -9.19 12.21 -19.11
CA GLU A 2 -8.80 12.65 -20.47
C GLU A 2 -7.31 12.49 -20.80
N GLY A 3 -6.45 12.12 -19.85
CA GLY A 3 -5.02 11.82 -20.12
C GLY A 3 -4.19 12.99 -20.65
N ALA A 4 -4.60 14.24 -20.40
CA ALA A 4 -4.01 15.40 -21.06
C ALA A 4 -2.55 15.69 -20.62
N VAL A 5 -2.20 15.41 -19.36
CA VAL A 5 -0.80 15.49 -18.89
C VAL A 5 0.01 14.34 -19.47
N ASP A 6 -0.53 13.12 -19.46
CA ASP A 6 0.16 11.93 -19.99
C ASP A 6 0.55 12.13 -21.45
N ARG A 7 -0.33 12.70 -22.29
CA ARG A 7 0.02 13.05 -23.67
C ARG A 7 1.23 13.97 -23.78
N LEU A 8 1.33 14.99 -22.92
CA LEU A 8 2.50 15.88 -22.90
C LEU A 8 3.78 15.14 -22.49
N LEU A 9 3.67 14.18 -21.55
CA LEU A 9 4.80 13.35 -21.14
C LEU A 9 5.20 12.36 -22.24
N GLU A 10 4.25 11.76 -22.94
CA GLU A 10 4.48 10.86 -24.08
C GLU A 10 5.13 11.60 -25.26
N GLU A 11 4.66 12.81 -25.59
CA GLU A 11 5.28 13.68 -26.58
C GLU A 11 6.74 14.01 -26.24
N ALA A 12 7.03 14.30 -24.96
CA ALA A 12 8.40 14.52 -24.52
C ALA A 12 9.26 13.24 -24.61
N ALA A 13 8.67 12.09 -24.27
CA ALA A 13 9.32 10.77 -24.31
C ALA A 13 9.59 10.26 -25.74
N ALA A 14 9.04 10.89 -26.77
CA ALA A 14 9.39 10.63 -28.17
C ALA A 14 10.82 11.10 -28.53
N ASN A 15 11.42 11.96 -27.72
CA ASN A 15 12.83 12.36 -27.85
C ASN A 15 13.76 11.32 -27.17
N PRO A 16 15.07 11.31 -27.48
CA PRO A 16 16.02 10.48 -26.74
C PRO A 16 16.03 10.82 -25.23
N PRO A 17 16.12 9.82 -24.34
CA PRO A 17 16.25 10.07 -22.91
C PRO A 17 17.58 10.76 -22.60
N ILE A 18 17.59 11.61 -21.57
CA ILE A 18 18.81 12.27 -21.09
C ILE A 18 19.64 11.36 -20.18
N ALA A 19 19.03 10.31 -19.64
CA ALA A 19 19.69 9.27 -18.86
C ALA A 19 18.89 7.96 -18.97
N GLU A 20 19.62 6.84 -18.93
CA GLU A 20 19.06 5.49 -18.88
C GLU A 20 19.90 4.66 -17.91
N ALA A 21 19.23 3.85 -17.08
CA ALA A 21 19.87 2.95 -16.14
C ALA A 21 19.03 1.67 -15.97
N ALA A 22 19.68 0.53 -15.74
CA ALA A 22 19.01 -0.68 -15.30
C ALA A 22 19.23 -0.87 -13.80
N ASP A 23 18.21 -1.31 -13.08
CA ASP A 23 18.35 -1.70 -11.68
C ASP A 23 18.78 -3.18 -11.53
N GLU A 24 18.94 -3.62 -10.29
CA GLU A 24 19.31 -5.00 -9.92
C GLU A 24 18.28 -6.06 -10.33
N TYR A 25 17.08 -5.64 -10.77
CA TYR A 25 16.02 -6.50 -11.28
C TYR A 25 15.91 -6.42 -12.81
N GLU A 26 16.93 -5.88 -13.49
CA GLU A 26 16.97 -5.67 -14.94
C GLU A 26 15.85 -4.74 -15.46
N THR A 27 15.21 -3.96 -14.58
CA THR A 27 14.21 -2.98 -14.99
C THR A 27 14.91 -1.75 -15.54
N THR A 28 14.55 -1.35 -16.77
CA THR A 28 15.10 -0.17 -17.42
C THR A 28 14.36 1.09 -17.00
N HIS A 29 15.10 2.02 -16.40
CA HIS A 29 14.65 3.37 -16.03
C HIS A 29 15.17 4.37 -17.04
N ARG A 30 14.29 5.21 -17.59
CA ARG A 30 14.63 6.27 -18.53
C ARG A 30 14.13 7.61 -18.03
N LEU A 31 14.97 8.63 -18.19
CA LEU A 31 14.68 9.99 -17.74
C LEU A 31 14.63 10.93 -18.94
N TRP A 32 13.57 11.73 -19.00
CA TRP A 32 13.42 12.83 -19.96
C TRP A 32 13.28 14.14 -19.19
N ARG A 33 13.83 15.22 -19.75
CA ARG A 33 13.71 16.57 -19.19
C ARG A 33 12.72 17.37 -20.03
N ILE A 34 11.76 17.99 -19.35
CA ILE A 34 10.84 18.97 -19.93
C ILE A 34 11.18 20.32 -19.29
N CYS A 35 11.67 21.26 -20.10
CA CYS A 35 12.07 22.59 -19.63
C CYS A 35 11.46 23.74 -20.43
N GLU A 36 10.69 23.45 -21.48
CA GLU A 36 10.01 24.42 -22.31
C GLU A 36 8.93 25.14 -21.49
N PRO A 37 9.01 26.47 -21.29
CA PRO A 37 8.08 27.18 -20.41
C PRO A 37 6.60 26.99 -20.77
N ALA A 38 6.30 26.88 -22.07
CA ALA A 38 4.94 26.64 -22.56
C ALA A 38 4.39 25.26 -22.14
N ILE A 39 5.21 24.21 -22.21
CA ILE A 39 4.79 22.85 -21.80
C ILE A 39 4.60 22.80 -20.29
N VAL A 40 5.55 23.37 -19.54
CA VAL A 40 5.48 23.44 -18.07
C VAL A 40 4.23 24.21 -17.62
N SER A 41 3.87 25.32 -18.27
CA SER A 41 2.63 26.05 -17.96
C SER A 41 1.39 25.19 -18.14
N ARG A 42 1.29 24.47 -19.26
CA ARG A 42 0.15 23.57 -19.56
C ARG A 42 0.03 22.45 -18.53
N ILE A 43 1.15 21.84 -18.11
CA ILE A 43 1.15 20.83 -17.05
C ILE A 43 0.63 21.44 -15.74
N ARG A 44 1.13 22.62 -15.35
CA ARG A 44 0.70 23.31 -14.13
C ARG A 44 -0.80 23.63 -14.13
N GLU A 45 -1.31 24.18 -15.23
CA GLU A 45 -2.73 24.50 -15.39
C GLU A 45 -3.62 23.26 -15.26
N GLN A 46 -3.22 22.14 -15.88
CA GLN A 46 -3.98 20.89 -15.80
C GLN A 46 -3.88 20.21 -14.44
N MET A 47 -2.77 20.38 -13.72
CA MET A 47 -2.57 19.82 -12.38
C MET A 47 -3.24 20.66 -11.28
N ALA A 48 -3.37 21.97 -11.46
CA ALA A 48 -3.90 22.90 -10.46
C ALA A 48 -5.24 22.49 -9.80
N PRO A 49 -6.27 22.00 -10.54
CA PRO A 49 -7.53 21.61 -9.92
C PRO A 49 -7.53 20.18 -9.35
N LYS A 50 -6.44 19.41 -9.51
CA LYS A 50 -6.41 18.00 -9.13
C LYS A 50 -6.15 17.85 -7.63
N LYS A 51 -6.87 16.91 -7.01
CA LYS A 51 -6.51 16.39 -5.69
C LYS A 51 -5.41 15.35 -5.84
N LEU A 52 -4.45 15.38 -4.92
CA LEU A 52 -3.30 14.48 -4.90
C LEU A 52 -3.44 13.47 -3.77
N LEU A 53 -3.02 12.24 -4.04
CA LEU A 53 -2.90 11.17 -3.07
C LEU A 53 -1.42 10.94 -2.79
N ILE A 54 -1.02 10.93 -1.51
CA ILE A 54 0.34 10.55 -1.13
C ILE A 54 0.45 9.03 -1.17
N ALA A 55 1.04 8.50 -2.23
CA ALA A 55 1.27 7.06 -2.39
C ALA A 55 2.43 6.55 -1.52
N ASP A 56 3.47 7.37 -1.36
CA ASP A 56 4.66 7.09 -0.56
C ASP A 56 5.23 8.42 -0.05
N GLY A 57 5.89 8.40 1.11
CA GLY A 57 6.57 9.56 1.66
C GLY A 57 5.76 10.42 2.64
N HIS A 58 4.77 9.87 3.34
CA HIS A 58 4.01 10.56 4.38
C HIS A 58 4.92 11.26 5.41
N HIS A 59 5.87 10.53 6.00
CA HIS A 59 6.82 11.12 6.95
C HIS A 59 7.75 12.18 6.31
N ARG A 60 8.14 12.00 5.03
CA ARG A 60 8.95 12.98 4.29
C ARG A 60 8.18 14.28 4.07
N TYR A 61 6.89 14.16 3.74
CA TYR A 61 5.99 15.29 3.57
C TYR A 61 5.73 16.01 4.90
N GLU A 62 5.44 15.28 5.98
CA GLU A 62 5.26 15.85 7.32
C GLU A 62 6.52 16.59 7.80
N THR A 63 7.69 16.00 7.59
CA THR A 63 8.98 16.63 7.93
C THR A 63 9.20 17.91 7.12
N ALA A 64 8.92 17.89 5.81
CA ALA A 64 9.05 19.08 4.98
C ALA A 64 8.09 20.20 5.39
N LEU A 65 6.85 19.86 5.78
CA LEU A 65 5.89 20.83 6.32
C LEU A 65 6.38 21.45 7.62
N GLU A 66 6.92 20.65 8.53
CA GLU A 66 7.42 21.17 9.81
C GLU A 66 8.66 22.05 9.61
N PHE A 67 9.60 21.61 8.77
CA PHE A 67 10.75 22.42 8.39
C PHE A 67 10.36 23.78 7.81
N ALA A 68 9.33 23.82 6.95
CA ALA A 68 8.81 25.07 6.40
C ALA A 68 8.20 25.99 7.48
N ARG A 69 7.53 25.43 8.50
CA ARG A 69 6.97 26.20 9.62
C ARG A 69 8.06 26.78 10.52
N GLU A 70 9.10 26.01 10.79
CA GLU A 70 10.24 26.44 11.59
C GLU A 70 11.11 27.48 10.88
N ASN A 71 11.08 27.53 9.54
CA ASN A 71 11.92 28.39 8.71
C ASN A 71 11.11 29.32 7.77
N PRO A 72 10.23 30.19 8.28
CA PRO A 72 9.33 31.00 7.45
C PRO A 72 10.06 32.01 6.54
N GLY A 73 11.31 32.36 6.87
CA GLY A 73 12.15 33.23 6.05
C GLY A 73 12.92 32.52 4.93
N LEU A 74 12.92 31.19 4.92
CA LEU A 74 13.63 30.39 3.91
C LEU A 74 12.66 30.00 2.79
N GLU A 75 12.63 30.77 1.70
CA GLU A 75 11.70 30.53 0.58
C GLU A 75 11.84 29.10 -0.01
N ALA A 76 13.05 28.55 -0.03
CA ALA A 76 13.29 27.18 -0.49
C ALA A 76 12.58 26.11 0.36
N ALA A 77 12.34 26.38 1.66
CA ALA A 77 11.65 25.45 2.56
C ALA A 77 10.17 25.24 2.19
N ARG A 78 9.60 26.12 1.35
CA ARG A 78 8.21 26.04 0.89
C ARG A 78 7.99 24.99 -0.21
N TRP A 79 9.07 24.44 -0.75
CA TRP A 79 9.03 23.54 -1.90
C TRP A 79 9.74 22.23 -1.60
N VAL A 80 9.14 21.13 -2.05
CA VAL A 80 9.75 19.81 -1.96
C VAL A 80 9.60 19.09 -3.31
N MET A 81 10.62 18.35 -3.70
CA MET A 81 10.64 17.55 -4.91
C MET A 81 9.64 16.40 -4.75
N MET A 82 8.72 16.30 -5.70
CA MET A 82 7.64 15.33 -5.72
C MET A 82 7.64 14.59 -7.05
N THR A 83 7.25 13.33 -7.01
CA THR A 83 6.94 12.58 -8.23
C THR A 83 5.44 12.33 -8.29
N PHE A 84 4.84 12.67 -9.43
CA PHE A 84 3.44 12.42 -9.70
C PHE A 84 3.31 11.22 -10.63
N VAL A 85 2.43 10.30 -10.27
CA VAL A 85 2.08 9.13 -11.08
C VAL A 85 0.58 9.21 -11.35
N ASN A 86 0.16 9.00 -12.60
CA ASN A 86 -1.25 8.89 -12.91
C ASN A 86 -1.84 7.67 -12.18
N MET A 87 -2.81 7.91 -11.30
CA MET A 87 -3.49 6.88 -10.52
C MET A 87 -4.23 5.85 -11.38
N HIS A 88 -4.57 6.20 -12.62
CA HIS A 88 -5.23 5.34 -13.59
C HIS A 88 -4.26 4.73 -14.60
N SER A 89 -2.94 4.84 -14.36
CA SER A 89 -1.94 4.16 -15.17
C SER A 89 -2.15 2.64 -15.07
N PRO A 90 -2.21 1.90 -16.20
CA PRO A 90 -2.42 0.45 -16.17
C PRO A 90 -1.26 -0.31 -15.51
N GLY A 91 -0.08 0.30 -15.42
CA GLY A 91 1.08 -0.27 -14.73
C GLY A 91 1.07 -0.07 -13.22
N LEU A 92 0.22 0.81 -12.68
CA LEU A 92 0.17 1.10 -11.25
C LEU A 92 -0.67 0.05 -10.53
N LYS A 93 -0.05 -0.63 -9.56
CA LYS A 93 -0.70 -1.62 -8.71
C LYS A 93 -0.51 -1.24 -7.25
N VAL A 94 -1.44 -1.67 -6.40
CA VAL A 94 -1.26 -1.68 -4.95
C VAL A 94 -1.15 -3.13 -4.54
N LEU A 95 0.01 -3.53 -4.04
CA LEU A 95 0.25 -4.89 -3.56
C LEU A 95 -0.27 -5.04 -2.13
N ALA A 96 -0.73 -6.24 -1.81
CA ALA A 96 -1.12 -6.58 -0.45
C ALA A 96 0.11 -6.70 0.45
N THR A 97 -0.09 -6.42 1.73
CA THR A 97 0.88 -6.77 2.78
C THR A 97 0.18 -7.70 3.76
N HIS A 98 0.59 -8.96 3.83
CA HIS A 98 0.01 -9.94 4.74
C HIS A 98 0.54 -9.75 6.16
N ARG A 99 -0.25 -10.16 7.16
CA ARG A 99 0.04 -9.99 8.59
C ARG A 99 0.26 -11.37 9.21
N LEU A 100 1.43 -11.61 9.76
CA LEU A 100 1.78 -12.86 10.42
C LEU A 100 1.85 -12.63 11.92
N VAL A 101 1.07 -13.40 12.67
CA VAL A 101 1.01 -13.32 14.13
C VAL A 101 1.68 -14.54 14.75
N SER A 102 2.52 -14.31 15.73
CA SER A 102 3.26 -15.32 16.50
C SER A 102 3.00 -15.19 18.00
N GLY A 103 3.27 -16.26 18.76
CA GLY A 103 3.07 -16.30 20.20
C GLY A 103 1.61 -16.54 20.63
N LEU A 104 0.76 -17.07 19.73
CA LEU A 104 -0.63 -17.40 20.04
C LEU A 104 -0.74 -18.85 20.52
N ALA A 105 -1.20 -19.03 21.76
CA ALA A 105 -1.56 -20.35 22.25
C ALA A 105 -2.72 -20.97 21.42
N PRO A 106 -2.75 -22.30 21.18
CA PRO A 106 -3.79 -22.95 20.36
C PRO A 106 -5.23 -22.63 20.80
N GLY A 107 -5.46 -22.48 22.11
CA GLY A 107 -6.77 -22.09 22.65
C GLY A 107 -7.20 -20.67 22.25
N ARG A 108 -6.26 -19.75 22.01
CA ARG A 108 -6.57 -18.39 21.51
C ARG A 108 -6.97 -18.43 20.03
N VAL A 109 -6.26 -19.23 19.22
CA VAL A 109 -6.58 -19.42 17.80
C VAL A 109 -7.99 -20.04 17.65
N ARG A 110 -8.31 -21.05 18.45
CA ARG A 110 -9.66 -21.64 18.45
C ARG A 110 -10.75 -20.61 18.78
N ARG A 111 -10.56 -19.81 19.83
CA ARG A 111 -11.49 -18.74 20.21
C ARG A 111 -11.65 -17.67 19.12
N LEU A 112 -10.57 -17.34 18.41
CA LEU A 112 -10.63 -16.44 17.26
C LEU A 112 -11.60 -17.01 16.21
N LEU A 113 -11.42 -18.25 15.78
CA LEU A 113 -12.30 -18.88 14.78
C LEU A 113 -13.75 -18.97 15.24
N GLU A 114 -13.99 -19.36 16.50
CA GLU A 114 -15.34 -19.45 17.09
C GLU A 114 -16.05 -18.09 17.08
N GLN A 115 -15.35 -17.02 17.48
CA GLN A 115 -15.92 -15.67 17.48
C GLN A 115 -16.20 -15.14 16.06
N LEU A 116 -15.36 -15.50 15.09
CA LEU A 116 -15.56 -15.13 13.70
C LEU A 116 -16.75 -15.87 13.07
N ALA A 117 -16.81 -17.19 13.22
CA ALA A 117 -17.90 -18.01 12.72
C ALA A 117 -19.26 -17.64 13.33
N ALA A 118 -19.27 -17.12 14.57
CA ALA A 118 -20.50 -16.65 15.23
C ALA A 118 -21.04 -15.32 14.66
N ARG A 119 -20.23 -14.54 13.94
CA ARG A 119 -20.57 -13.16 13.51
C ARG A 119 -20.53 -12.94 12.01
N PHE A 120 -19.73 -13.74 11.32
CA PHE A 120 -19.40 -13.56 9.91
C PHE A 120 -19.40 -14.90 9.19
N ARG A 121 -19.37 -14.85 7.85
CA ARG A 121 -19.22 -16.07 7.07
C ARG A 121 -17.75 -16.47 7.06
N LEU A 122 -17.46 -17.62 7.65
CA LEU A 122 -16.14 -18.23 7.69
C LEU A 122 -16.24 -19.59 6.99
N GLU A 123 -15.51 -19.73 5.89
CA GLU A 123 -15.50 -20.93 5.06
C GLU A 123 -14.11 -21.53 5.06
N GLU A 124 -13.98 -22.83 5.32
CA GLU A 124 -12.71 -23.54 5.18
C GLU A 124 -12.43 -23.80 3.69
N LEU A 125 -11.20 -23.55 3.25
CA LEU A 125 -10.76 -23.74 1.88
C LEU A 125 -9.80 -24.93 1.79
N GLU A 126 -9.77 -25.56 0.62
CA GLU A 126 -8.91 -26.74 0.40
C GLU A 126 -7.46 -26.36 0.04
N SER A 127 -7.24 -25.17 -0.54
CA SER A 127 -5.93 -24.79 -1.06
C SER A 127 -5.72 -23.27 -1.19
N PRO A 128 -4.46 -22.80 -1.19
CA PRO A 128 -4.11 -21.43 -1.56
C PRO A 128 -4.61 -21.04 -2.97
N GLU A 129 -4.67 -21.98 -3.91
CA GLU A 129 -5.16 -21.75 -5.27
C GLU A 129 -6.65 -21.44 -5.27
N GLU A 130 -7.43 -22.07 -4.39
CA GLU A 130 -8.83 -21.73 -4.20
C GLU A 130 -8.99 -20.29 -3.68
N LEU A 131 -8.19 -19.88 -2.69
CA LEU A 131 -8.21 -18.51 -2.19
C LEU A 131 -7.96 -17.50 -3.31
N ARG A 132 -6.94 -17.74 -4.16
CA ARG A 132 -6.65 -16.87 -5.31
C ARG A 132 -7.82 -16.79 -6.28
N ARG A 133 -8.43 -17.91 -6.65
CA ARG A 133 -9.62 -17.94 -7.53
C ARG A 133 -10.81 -17.18 -6.94
N ARG A 134 -11.02 -17.27 -5.62
CA ARG A 134 -12.07 -16.49 -4.94
C ARG A 134 -11.80 -14.99 -5.12
N TRP A 135 -10.56 -14.54 -4.93
CA TRP A 135 -10.18 -13.13 -5.11
C TRP A 135 -10.25 -12.60 -6.54
N GLU A 136 -10.11 -13.46 -7.55
CA GLU A 136 -10.30 -13.06 -8.95
C GLU A 136 -11.76 -12.64 -9.26
N SER A 137 -12.72 -13.14 -8.48
CA SER A 137 -14.12 -12.78 -8.62
C SER A 137 -14.42 -11.45 -7.90
N PRO A 138 -15.23 -10.54 -8.48
CA PRO A 138 -15.58 -9.28 -7.82
C PRO A 138 -16.22 -9.49 -6.44
N ALA A 139 -15.64 -8.86 -5.41
CA ALA A 139 -16.13 -8.99 -4.03
C ALA A 139 -17.46 -8.25 -3.77
N GLY A 140 -17.82 -7.30 -4.64
CA GLY A 140 -19.00 -6.45 -4.45
C GLY A 140 -18.95 -5.68 -3.14
N ALA A 141 -20.00 -5.83 -2.32
CA ALA A 141 -20.12 -5.22 -1.00
C ALA A 141 -19.53 -6.09 0.13
N THR A 142 -18.64 -7.02 -0.20
CA THR A 142 -18.01 -7.94 0.76
C THR A 142 -16.51 -7.65 0.82
N ALA A 143 -15.96 -7.61 2.04
CA ALA A 143 -14.52 -7.63 2.29
C ALA A 143 -14.08 -9.07 2.60
N ARG A 144 -12.88 -9.44 2.14
CA ARG A 144 -12.42 -10.84 2.12
C ARG A 144 -11.01 -10.96 2.69
N ILE A 145 -10.88 -11.76 3.75
CA ILE A 145 -9.60 -11.99 4.42
C ILE A 145 -9.33 -13.49 4.47
N GLY A 146 -8.18 -13.92 3.95
CA GLY A 146 -7.69 -15.28 4.14
C GLY A 146 -7.10 -15.44 5.54
N ILE A 147 -7.37 -16.56 6.21
CA ILE A 147 -6.80 -16.89 7.52
C ILE A 147 -6.14 -18.26 7.39
N ALA A 148 -4.82 -18.31 7.41
CA ALA A 148 -4.05 -19.53 7.38
C ALA A 148 -3.49 -19.84 8.78
N LEU A 149 -3.66 -21.09 9.22
CA LEU A 149 -3.20 -21.60 10.50
C LEU A 149 -2.10 -22.62 10.30
N ARG A 150 -1.17 -22.67 11.25
CA ARG A 150 -0.09 -23.66 11.24
C ARG A 150 -0.48 -25.02 11.82
N ASP A 151 -1.17 -25.05 12.97
CA ASP A 151 -1.41 -26.29 13.73
C ASP A 151 -2.83 -26.37 14.33
N PRO A 152 -3.70 -27.28 13.82
CA PRO A 152 -3.51 -28.02 12.57
C PRO A 152 -3.47 -27.06 11.37
N GLU A 153 -2.78 -27.45 10.29
CA GLU A 153 -2.75 -26.68 9.06
C GLU A 153 -4.16 -26.57 8.47
N ARG A 154 -4.66 -25.34 8.37
CA ARG A 154 -6.00 -25.02 7.86
C ARG A 154 -6.00 -23.66 7.20
N LEU A 155 -6.82 -23.51 6.17
CA LEU A 155 -7.02 -22.25 5.47
C LEU A 155 -8.50 -21.90 5.49
N TYR A 156 -8.81 -20.64 5.80
CA TYR A 156 -10.16 -20.12 5.80
C TYR A 156 -10.27 -18.86 4.96
N LEU A 157 -11.46 -18.65 4.39
CA LEU A 157 -11.92 -17.38 3.85
C LEU A 157 -12.94 -16.78 4.79
N LEU A 158 -12.61 -15.61 5.34
CA LEU A 158 -13.51 -14.78 6.10
C LEU A 158 -14.15 -13.75 5.16
N GLU A 159 -15.48 -13.80 5.05
CA GLU A 159 -16.30 -12.83 4.33
C GLU A 159 -17.06 -11.96 5.32
N ILE A 160 -16.87 -10.64 5.21
CA ILE A 160 -17.54 -9.65 6.07
C ILE A 160 -18.25 -8.59 5.21
N PRO A 161 -19.36 -8.02 5.69
CA PRO A 161 -19.97 -6.87 5.03
C PRO A 161 -18.98 -5.71 4.96
N ARG A 162 -18.77 -5.17 3.76
CA ARG A 162 -17.91 -4.02 3.57
C ARG A 162 -18.60 -2.78 4.14
N THR A 163 -17.87 -2.06 4.99
CA THR A 163 -18.31 -0.75 5.45
C THR A 163 -17.79 0.30 4.47
N PRO A 164 -18.65 1.16 3.88
CA PRO A 164 -18.21 2.22 2.99
C PRO A 164 -17.13 3.10 3.64
N GLY A 165 -16.08 3.43 2.88
CA GLY A 165 -14.96 4.24 3.38
C GLY A 165 -13.97 3.51 4.29
N LEU A 166 -14.15 2.20 4.55
CA LEU A 166 -13.17 1.38 5.26
C LEU A 166 -12.57 0.31 4.34
N LEU A 167 -11.25 0.17 4.40
CA LEU A 167 -10.54 -0.93 3.76
C LEU A 167 -10.58 -2.18 4.65
N ASP A 168 -10.48 -3.35 4.02
CA ASP A 168 -10.41 -4.67 4.67
C ASP A 168 -9.32 -4.71 5.75
N VAL A 169 -8.20 -4.04 5.51
CA VAL A 169 -7.08 -3.90 6.45
C VAL A 169 -7.46 -3.12 7.73
N ALA A 170 -8.40 -2.18 7.65
CA ALA A 170 -8.89 -1.47 8.83
C ALA A 170 -9.68 -2.41 9.75
N PHE A 171 -10.54 -3.26 9.17
CA PHE A 171 -11.24 -4.30 9.92
C PHE A 171 -10.26 -5.30 10.55
N LEU A 172 -9.25 -5.76 9.80
CA LEU A 172 -8.20 -6.63 10.32
C LEU A 172 -7.55 -6.01 11.58
N HIS A 173 -7.15 -4.74 11.52
CA HIS A 173 -6.47 -4.11 12.65
C HIS A 173 -7.41 -3.85 13.84
N GLN A 174 -8.61 -3.34 13.60
CA GLN A 174 -9.53 -2.95 14.68
C GLN A 174 -10.21 -4.15 15.34
N GLU A 175 -10.82 -5.02 14.54
CA GLU A 175 -11.63 -6.13 15.06
C GLU A 175 -10.79 -7.38 15.30
N LEU A 176 -10.00 -7.83 14.32
CA LEU A 176 -9.26 -9.09 14.47
C LEU A 176 -8.07 -8.95 15.41
N LEU A 177 -7.14 -8.03 15.12
CA LEU A 177 -5.92 -7.85 15.91
C LEU A 177 -6.22 -7.18 17.25
N GLY A 178 -6.91 -6.02 17.24
CA GLY A 178 -7.21 -5.27 18.45
C GLY A 178 -8.22 -5.96 19.35
N ARG A 179 -9.47 -6.12 18.88
CA ARG A 179 -10.57 -6.58 19.74
C ARG A 179 -10.53 -8.06 20.09
N ILE A 180 -10.29 -8.94 19.10
CA ILE A 180 -10.35 -10.40 19.32
C ILE A 180 -9.02 -10.92 19.87
N LEU A 181 -7.90 -10.56 19.24
CA LEU A 181 -6.57 -11.03 19.64
C LEU A 181 -5.91 -10.19 20.74
N GLY A 182 -6.41 -8.99 21.04
CA GLY A 182 -5.85 -8.12 22.07
C GLY A 182 -4.45 -7.60 21.73
N ILE A 183 -4.08 -7.56 20.45
CA ILE A 183 -2.81 -7.03 19.96
C ILE A 183 -3.01 -5.54 19.72
N GLY A 184 -2.51 -4.72 20.66
CA GLY A 184 -2.72 -3.28 20.65
C GLY A 184 -1.83 -2.54 19.65
N GLU A 185 -2.07 -1.24 19.49
CA GLU A 185 -1.27 -0.39 18.60
C GLU A 185 0.23 -0.34 18.98
N GLU A 186 0.55 -0.41 20.27
CA GLU A 186 1.93 -0.46 20.76
C GLU A 186 2.65 -1.74 20.34
N ASP A 187 2.00 -2.91 20.50
CA ASP A 187 2.55 -4.19 20.07
C ASP A 187 2.75 -4.25 18.54
N ILE A 188 1.85 -3.62 17.78
CA ILE A 188 1.94 -3.48 16.33
C ILE A 188 3.13 -2.59 15.95
N ARG A 189 3.27 -1.43 16.62
CA ARG A 189 4.34 -0.47 16.37
C ARG A 189 5.71 -1.07 16.65
N GLU A 190 5.83 -1.82 17.74
CA GLU A 190 7.05 -2.49 18.14
C GLU A 190 7.27 -3.86 17.46
N GLN A 191 6.30 -4.33 16.66
CA GLN A 191 6.35 -5.60 15.93
C GLN A 191 6.65 -6.81 16.85
N ARG A 192 6.18 -6.77 18.12
CA ARG A 192 6.48 -7.82 19.12
C ARG A 192 5.94 -9.19 18.73
N TYR A 193 4.72 -9.20 18.20
CA TYR A 193 3.99 -10.43 17.83
C TYR A 193 3.58 -10.44 16.36
N LEU A 194 3.73 -9.30 15.67
CA LEU A 194 3.21 -9.07 14.33
C LEU A 194 4.36 -8.79 13.37
N SER A 195 4.45 -9.59 12.31
CA SER A 195 5.37 -9.37 11.20
C SER A 195 4.62 -9.28 9.87
N TYR A 196 5.31 -8.80 8.83
CA TYR A 196 4.70 -8.45 7.55
C TYR A 196 5.40 -9.14 6.40
N VAL A 197 4.65 -9.53 5.38
CA VAL A 197 5.18 -10.15 4.16
C VAL A 197 4.35 -9.74 2.95
N ARG A 198 4.98 -9.55 1.80
CA ARG A 198 4.32 -9.05 0.58
C ARG A 198 3.71 -10.18 -0.27
N GLU A 199 4.42 -11.31 -0.35
CA GLU A 199 4.01 -12.46 -1.15
C GLU A 199 3.21 -13.44 -0.33
N LEU A 200 2.17 -13.99 -0.96
CA LEU A 200 1.29 -14.99 -0.39
C LEU A 200 2.07 -16.29 -0.08
N GLU A 201 2.91 -16.72 -1.01
CA GLU A 201 3.78 -17.90 -0.89
C GLU A 201 4.79 -17.72 0.23
N ALA A 202 5.31 -16.49 0.42
CA ALA A 202 6.21 -16.20 1.52
C ALA A 202 5.49 -16.24 2.88
N ALA A 203 4.20 -15.88 2.94
CA ALA A 203 3.40 -16.05 4.16
C ALA A 203 3.26 -17.53 4.54
N PHE A 204 2.89 -18.39 3.58
CA PHE A 204 2.78 -19.84 3.80
C PHE A 204 4.12 -20.45 4.23
N ARG A 205 5.23 -20.14 3.53
CA ARG A 205 6.57 -20.63 3.92
C ARG A 205 6.95 -20.27 5.36
N ARG A 206 6.51 -19.13 5.87
CA ARG A 206 6.78 -18.72 7.26
C ARG A 206 5.90 -19.42 8.28
N LEU A 207 4.66 -19.79 7.92
CA LEU A 207 3.84 -20.68 8.74
C LEU A 207 4.48 -22.07 8.83
N ASP A 208 4.90 -22.64 7.70
CA ASP A 208 5.50 -23.99 7.64
C ASP A 208 6.75 -24.10 8.52
N ARG A 209 7.59 -23.04 8.51
CA ARG A 209 8.79 -22.95 9.35
C ARG A 209 8.50 -22.76 10.84
N GLY A 210 7.28 -22.38 11.19
CA GLY A 210 6.90 -22.06 12.56
C GLY A 210 7.27 -20.68 13.03
N ASP A 211 7.54 -19.75 12.11
CA ASP A 211 7.81 -18.35 12.45
C ASP A 211 6.54 -17.60 12.88
N ALA A 212 5.36 -18.16 12.60
CA ALA A 212 4.06 -17.61 12.92
C ALA A 212 3.03 -18.73 13.20
N ASP A 213 2.02 -18.40 14.00
CA ASP A 213 0.91 -19.30 14.32
C ASP A 213 -0.29 -19.08 13.38
N VAL A 214 -0.48 -17.83 12.94
CA VAL A 214 -1.59 -17.40 12.08
C VAL A 214 -1.07 -16.41 11.04
N ALA A 215 -1.49 -16.55 9.78
CA ALA A 215 -1.33 -15.52 8.76
C ALA A 215 -2.69 -14.99 8.32
N PHE A 216 -2.85 -13.67 8.38
CA PHE A 216 -3.96 -12.93 7.78
C PHE A 216 -3.53 -12.45 6.40
N LEU A 217 -4.15 -13.04 5.39
CA LEU A 217 -3.88 -12.86 3.97
C LEU A 217 -4.91 -11.87 3.43
N LEU A 218 -4.43 -10.86 2.70
CA LEU A 218 -5.25 -9.74 2.26
C LEU A 218 -5.36 -9.76 0.75
N GLU A 219 -6.56 -9.50 0.28
CA GLU A 219 -6.80 -9.14 -1.12
C GLU A 219 -6.12 -7.79 -1.41
N PRO A 220 -5.35 -7.65 -2.50
CA PRO A 220 -4.78 -6.37 -2.89
C PRO A 220 -5.87 -5.32 -3.12
N ALA A 221 -5.78 -4.17 -2.45
CA ALA A 221 -6.69 -3.06 -2.67
C ALA A 221 -6.51 -2.48 -4.09
N THR A 222 -7.56 -1.91 -4.66
CA THR A 222 -7.41 -1.13 -5.91
C THR A 222 -6.97 0.30 -5.61
N VAL A 223 -6.34 0.97 -6.59
CA VAL A 223 -5.97 2.38 -6.46
C VAL A 223 -7.20 3.25 -6.18
N ASP A 224 -8.34 2.94 -6.80
CA ASP A 224 -9.60 3.67 -6.59
C ASP A 224 -10.13 3.51 -5.16
N GLN A 225 -10.05 2.30 -4.58
CA GLN A 225 -10.45 2.07 -3.18
C GLN A 225 -9.58 2.86 -2.20
N VAL A 226 -8.27 2.92 -2.45
CA VAL A 226 -7.34 3.74 -1.66
C VAL A 226 -7.68 5.22 -1.78
N ALA A 227 -7.98 5.68 -3.00
CA ALA A 227 -8.33 7.06 -3.26
C ALA A 227 -9.68 7.45 -2.62
N GLU A 228 -10.68 6.58 -2.64
CA GLU A 228 -11.98 6.81 -2.00
C GLU A 228 -11.82 7.04 -0.49
N VAL A 229 -11.04 6.20 0.19
CA VAL A 229 -10.77 6.33 1.63
C VAL A 229 -10.01 7.63 1.91
N ALA A 230 -8.96 7.92 1.14
CA ALA A 230 -8.15 9.11 1.37
C ALA A 230 -8.92 10.42 1.09
N PHE A 231 -9.69 10.48 0.00
CA PHE A 231 -10.43 11.69 -0.37
C PHE A 231 -11.66 11.95 0.49
N SER A 232 -12.15 10.94 1.22
CA SER A 232 -13.18 11.10 2.26
C SER A 232 -12.60 11.52 3.62
N GLY A 233 -11.27 11.68 3.74
CA GLY A 233 -10.59 12.03 4.99
C GLY A 233 -10.37 10.84 5.93
N GLY A 234 -10.61 9.62 5.46
CA GLY A 234 -10.32 8.40 6.19
C GLY A 234 -8.81 8.18 6.34
N VAL A 235 -8.43 7.50 7.44
CA VAL A 235 -7.03 7.12 7.71
C VAL A 235 -6.89 5.62 7.52
N MET A 236 -5.87 5.21 6.77
CA MET A 236 -5.54 3.79 6.60
C MET A 236 -4.56 3.34 7.70
N PRO A 237 -4.65 2.09 8.19
CA PRO A 237 -3.65 1.52 9.10
C PRO A 237 -2.22 1.57 8.53
N GLN A 238 -1.21 1.43 9.39
CA GLN A 238 0.17 1.34 8.92
C GLN A 238 0.39 0.14 7.99
N LYS A 239 1.23 0.34 6.97
CA LYS A 239 1.55 -0.69 5.95
C LYS A 239 0.30 -1.25 5.26
N SER A 240 -0.66 -0.37 4.95
CA SER A 240 -1.90 -0.73 4.23
C SER A 240 -1.73 -0.74 2.72
N THR A 241 -0.80 0.05 2.19
CA THR A 241 -0.62 0.23 0.75
C THR A 241 0.85 0.04 0.36
N ASP A 242 1.08 -0.76 -0.66
CA ASP A 242 2.38 -0.96 -1.28
C ASP A 242 2.26 -0.70 -2.79
N PHE A 243 2.39 0.58 -3.17
CA PHE A 243 2.32 0.97 -4.58
C PHE A 243 3.52 0.44 -5.36
N TYR A 244 3.24 -0.20 -6.51
CA TYR A 244 4.21 -0.79 -7.43
C TYR A 244 3.93 -0.32 -8.87
N PRO A 245 4.95 -0.09 -9.71
CA PRO A 245 6.39 -0.20 -9.42
C PRO A 245 6.89 0.92 -8.49
N LYS A 246 7.95 0.61 -7.74
CA LYS A 246 8.69 1.63 -6.99
C LYS A 246 9.65 2.34 -7.93
N LEU A 247 9.76 3.66 -7.78
CA LEU A 247 10.75 4.44 -8.52
C LEU A 247 12.15 4.14 -7.99
N LEU A 248 13.12 4.01 -8.89
CA LEU A 248 14.51 3.87 -8.51
C LEU A 248 14.97 5.12 -7.76
N SER A 249 15.52 4.91 -6.57
CA SER A 249 16.04 6.01 -5.75
C SER A 249 17.29 6.60 -6.37
N GLY A 250 17.46 7.92 -6.26
CA GLY A 250 18.64 8.62 -6.76
C GLY A 250 18.63 8.99 -8.24
N LEU A 251 17.56 8.67 -8.99
CA LEU A 251 17.39 9.13 -10.39
C LEU A 251 17.43 10.66 -10.49
N THR A 252 16.86 11.34 -9.50
CA THR A 252 16.94 12.79 -9.34
C THR A 252 17.24 13.10 -7.88
N ILE A 253 18.15 14.03 -7.64
CA ILE A 253 18.49 14.52 -6.30
C ILE A 253 18.56 16.05 -6.33
N TYR A 254 18.39 16.67 -5.17
CA TYR A 254 18.74 18.09 -5.05
C TYR A 254 20.22 18.26 -5.32
N ARG A 255 20.53 19.25 -6.16
CA ARG A 255 21.90 19.73 -6.27
C ARG A 255 22.26 20.36 -4.94
N LEU A 256 23.27 19.80 -4.28
CA LEU A 256 23.96 20.48 -3.20
C LEU A 256 24.80 21.57 -3.88
N GLU A 257 24.40 22.83 -3.74
CA GLU A 257 25.33 23.92 -4.04
C GLU A 257 26.32 24.00 -2.87
N ASP A 258 27.60 24.20 -3.17
CA ASP A 258 28.62 24.40 -2.14
C ASP A 258 28.25 25.64 -1.30
N GLY A 259 27.66 25.43 -0.12
CA GLY A 259 27.25 26.51 0.77
C GLY A 259 26.18 26.14 1.80
N LEU A 260 26.56 25.30 2.77
CA LEU A 260 26.08 25.45 4.15
C LEU A 260 27.04 26.38 4.89
#